data_AF-A0A965BXG0-F1
#
_entry.id   AF-A0A965BXG0-F1
#
_cell.length_a   1.000
_cell.length_b   1.000
_cell.length_c   1.000
_cell.angle_alpha   90.00
_cell.angle_beta   90.00
_cell.angle_gamma   90.00
#
_symmetry.space_group_name_H-M   'P 1'
#
loop_
_entity.id
_entity.type
_entity.pdbx_description
1 polymer ?
#
loop_
_entity_poly.entity_id
_entity_poly.type
_entity_poly.pdbx_seq_one_letter_code
_entity_poly.pdbx_strand_id
1 'polypeptide(L)'
;MVQQGQGNGFAWLVGANIALLHLAGALKSMPLIGLLPIDLTILLAMIALPLLVLFVALRRWLVSPALGLPMAAIGTLWLWLVLTGCWSASGAVLSAK
;
A
#
# COMPACT_ATOMS: atom_id res chain seq x y z
N MET A 1 -6.68 -21.49 -27.31
CA MET A 1 -7.40 -21.62 -26.03
C MET A 1 -6.56 -20.90 -24.97
N VAL A 2 -6.91 -19.65 -24.68
CA VAL A 2 -6.06 -18.73 -23.88
C VAL A 2 -6.27 -19.03 -22.40
N GLN A 3 -5.18 -19.13 -21.64
CA GLN A 3 -5.16 -19.31 -20.19
C GLN A 3 -5.76 -18.11 -19.44
N GLN A 4 -7.07 -17.97 -19.47
CA GLN A 4 -7.82 -16.88 -18.81
C GLN A 4 -8.01 -17.11 -17.28
N GLY A 5 -7.65 -18.29 -16.75
CA GLY A 5 -7.92 -18.66 -15.35
C GLY A 5 -6.85 -18.27 -14.33
N GLN A 6 -5.55 -18.35 -14.67
CA GLN A 6 -4.48 -18.19 -13.67
C GLN A 6 -4.18 -16.71 -13.34
N GLY A 7 -4.30 -15.80 -14.31
CA GLY A 7 -4.00 -14.37 -14.09
C GLY A 7 -5.00 -13.65 -13.18
N ASN A 8 -6.25 -14.11 -13.11
CA ASN A 8 -7.28 -13.50 -12.26
C ASN A 8 -7.11 -13.83 -10.78
N GLY A 9 -6.73 -15.07 -10.45
CA GLY A 9 -6.52 -15.47 -9.06
C GLY A 9 -5.38 -14.70 -8.40
N PHE A 10 -4.27 -14.51 -9.12
CA PHE A 10 -3.13 -13.74 -8.63
C PHE A 10 -3.46 -12.24 -8.45
N ALA A 11 -4.16 -11.64 -9.42
CA ALA A 11 -4.62 -10.25 -9.29
C ALA A 11 -5.55 -10.04 -8.08
N TRP A 12 -6.45 -11.00 -7.82
CA TRP A 12 -7.34 -10.98 -6.66
C TRP A 12 -6.57 -11.08 -5.35
N LEU A 13 -5.57 -11.97 -5.25
CA LEU A 13 -4.69 -12.11 -4.08
C LEU A 13 -3.94 -10.81 -3.77
N VAL A 14 -3.38 -10.16 -4.79
CA VAL A 14 -2.72 -8.85 -4.65
C VAL A 14 -3.70 -7.80 -4.13
N GLY A 15 -4.89 -7.72 -4.72
CA GLY A 15 -5.93 -6.77 -4.29
C GLY A 15 -6.41 -7.02 -2.85
N ALA A 16 -6.67 -8.27 -2.49
CA ALA A 16 -7.11 -8.66 -1.16
C ALA A 16 -6.05 -8.32 -0.10
N ASN A 17 -4.77 -8.59 -0.38
CA ASN A 17 -3.68 -8.27 0.55
C ASN A 17 -3.53 -6.76 0.77
N ILE A 18 -3.67 -5.94 -0.29
CA ILE A 18 -3.62 -4.48 -0.18
C ILE A 18 -4.83 -3.94 0.58
N ALA A 19 -6.04 -4.48 0.35
CA ALA A 19 -7.22 -4.10 1.10
C ALA A 19 -7.08 -4.42 2.59
N LEU A 20 -6.51 -5.59 2.92
CA LEU A 20 -6.21 -5.96 4.30
C LEU A 20 -5.14 -5.05 4.92
N LEU A 21 -4.10 -4.65 4.16
CA LEU A 21 -3.10 -3.71 4.65
C LEU A 21 -3.72 -2.35 5.00
N HIS A 22 -4.63 -1.85 4.15
CA HIS A 22 -5.35 -0.60 4.41
C HIS A 22 -6.28 -0.73 5.63
N LEU A 23 -6.95 -1.88 5.78
CA LEU A 23 -7.79 -2.18 6.94
C LEU A 23 -6.96 -2.36 8.22
N ALA A 24 -5.77 -2.94 8.15
CA ALA A 24 -4.87 -3.14 9.29
C ALA A 24 -4.49 -1.81 9.96
N GLY A 25 -4.33 -0.74 9.17
CA GLY A 25 -4.17 0.61 9.69
C GLY A 25 -5.34 1.07 10.57
N ALA A 26 -6.58 0.76 10.17
CA ALA A 26 -7.77 1.08 10.97
C ALA A 26 -7.89 0.16 12.20
N LEU A 27 -7.58 -1.13 12.04
CA LEU A 27 -7.59 -2.14 13.10
C LEU A 27 -6.55 -1.90 14.21
N LYS A 28 -5.54 -1.07 13.95
CA LYS A 28 -4.54 -0.66 14.95
C LYS A 28 -5.16 0.07 16.15
N SER A 29 -6.36 0.62 15.99
CA SER A 29 -7.13 1.24 17.08
C SER A 29 -7.91 0.23 17.95
N MET A 30 -8.00 -1.05 17.55
CA MET A 30 -8.69 -2.08 18.33
C MET A 30 -7.78 -2.68 19.42
N PRO A 31 -8.22 -2.69 20.70
CA PRO A 31 -7.40 -3.16 21.81
C PRO A 31 -7.02 -4.64 21.69
N LEU A 32 -7.88 -5.48 21.10
CA LEU A 32 -7.62 -6.91 20.91
C LEU A 32 -6.49 -7.19 19.90
N ILE A 33 -6.34 -6.32 18.89
CA ILE A 33 -5.38 -6.48 17.80
C ILE A 33 -4.03 -5.86 18.18
N GLY A 34 -4.03 -4.86 19.07
CA GLY A 34 -2.81 -4.33 19.68
C GLY A 34 -2.08 -5.32 20.60
N LEU A 35 -2.73 -6.41 21.02
CA LEU A 35 -2.13 -7.47 21.84
C LEU A 35 -1.40 -8.54 21.01
N LEU A 36 -1.46 -8.47 19.68
CA LEU A 36 -0.77 -9.44 18.83
C LEU A 36 0.76 -9.27 18.98
N PRO A 37 1.53 -10.36 19.15
CA PRO A 37 2.99 -10.28 19.30
C PRO A 37 3.72 -9.78 18.03
N ILE A 38 3.01 -9.70 16.90
CA ILE A 38 3.53 -9.27 15.61
C ILE A 38 2.60 -8.20 15.06
N ASP A 39 3.17 -7.08 14.58
CA ASP A 39 2.40 -6.01 13.94
C ASP A 39 1.84 -6.50 12.60
N LEU A 40 0.51 -6.62 12.55
CA LEU A 40 -0.23 -7.07 11.37
C LEU A 40 0.03 -6.18 10.13
N THR A 41 0.26 -4.89 10.34
CA THR A 41 0.56 -3.92 9.27
C THR A 41 1.90 -4.23 8.64
N ILE A 42 2.92 -4.51 9.46
CA ILE A 42 4.27 -4.85 8.98
C ILE A 42 4.22 -6.18 8.22
N LEU A 43 3.53 -7.18 8.76
CA LEU A 43 3.39 -8.47 8.10
C LEU A 43 2.72 -8.35 6.73
N LEU A 44 1.58 -7.65 6.65
CA LEU A 44 0.85 -7.43 5.40
C LEU A 44 1.65 -6.59 4.41
N ALA A 45 2.42 -5.60 4.87
CA ALA A 45 3.29 -4.78 4.04
C ALA A 45 4.45 -5.60 3.44
N MET A 46 5.06 -6.46 4.25
CA MET A 46 6.13 -7.37 3.82
C MET A 46 5.66 -8.38 2.78
N ILE A 47 4.39 -8.80 2.83
CA ILE A 47 3.77 -9.67 1.80
C ILE A 47 3.34 -8.86 0.58
N ALA A 48 2.84 -7.63 0.77
CA ALA A 48 2.37 -6.77 -0.30
C ALA A 48 3.50 -6.38 -1.26
N LEU A 49 4.68 -6.06 -0.73
CA LEU A 49 5.83 -5.61 -1.51
C LEU A 49 6.25 -6.62 -2.60
N PRO A 50 6.56 -7.89 -2.30
CA PRO A 50 6.93 -8.87 -3.31
C PRO A 50 5.76 -9.21 -4.24
N LEU A 51 4.52 -9.24 -3.74
CA LEU A 51 3.33 -9.48 -4.57
C LEU A 51 3.13 -8.38 -5.61
N LEU A 52 3.31 -7.12 -5.22
CA LEU A 52 3.23 -5.97 -6.11
C LEU A 52 4.35 -5.98 -7.14
N VAL A 53 5.60 -6.26 -6.75
CA VAL A 53 6.73 -6.38 -7.68
C VAL A 53 6.45 -7.46 -8.71
N LEU A 54 5.99 -8.63 -8.27
CA LEU A 54 5.69 -9.75 -9.15
C LEU A 54 4.50 -9.44 -10.07
N PHE A 55 3.48 -8.73 -9.57
CA PHE A 55 2.34 -8.27 -10.36
C PHE A 55 2.74 -7.26 -11.44
N VAL A 56 3.62 -6.32 -11.10
CA VAL A 56 4.18 -5.36 -12.05
C VAL A 56 5.01 -6.08 -13.12
N ALA A 57 5.85 -7.03 -12.73
CA ALA A 57 6.70 -7.77 -13.67
C ALA A 57 5.92 -8.70 -14.62
N LEU A 58 4.83 -9.31 -14.15
CA LEU A 58 4.07 -10.29 -14.93
C LEU A 58 2.99 -9.68 -15.83
N ARG A 59 2.59 -8.42 -15.61
CA ARG A 59 1.55 -7.76 -16.42
C ARG A 59 2.13 -6.89 -17.51
N ARG A 60 1.44 -6.92 -18.66
CA ARG A 60 1.63 -5.95 -19.74
C ARG A 60 0.81 -4.70 -19.43
N TRP A 61 1.49 -3.65 -19.01
CA TRP A 61 0.86 -2.39 -18.64
C TRP A 61 0.54 -1.57 -19.88
N LEU A 62 -0.74 -1.36 -20.14
CA LEU A 62 -1.22 -0.38 -21.10
C LEU A 62 -1.69 0.83 -20.30
N VAL A 63 -0.80 1.81 -20.14
CA VAL A 63 -1.16 3.07 -19.49
C VAL A 63 -1.77 3.97 -20.57
N SER A 64 -3.04 4.30 -20.43
CA SER A 64 -3.65 5.33 -21.27
C SER A 64 -3.00 6.67 -20.95
N PRO A 65 -2.56 7.46 -21.95
CA PRO A 65 -1.94 8.76 -21.71
C PRO A 65 -2.85 9.73 -20.92
N ALA A 66 -4.18 9.53 -20.97
CA ALA A 66 -5.13 10.28 -20.16
C ALA A 66 -4.94 10.09 -18.64
N LEU A 67 -4.31 8.98 -18.21
CA LEU A 67 -4.02 8.69 -16.80
C LEU A 67 -2.68 9.27 -16.34
N GLY A 68 -1.86 9.80 -17.25
CA GLY A 68 -0.55 10.36 -16.92
C GLY A 68 -0.66 11.60 -16.03
N LEU A 69 -1.50 12.56 -16.42
CA LEU A 69 -1.73 13.79 -15.66
C LEU A 69 -2.28 13.54 -14.23
N PRO A 70 -3.34 12.74 -14.03
CA PRO A 70 -3.83 12.47 -12.68
C PRO A 70 -2.80 11.70 -11.84
N MET A 71 -2.04 10.77 -12.43
CA MET A 71 -0.96 10.09 -11.71
C MET A 71 0.17 11.03 -11.30
N ALA A 72 0.58 11.95 -12.17
CA ALA A 72 1.59 12.95 -11.85
C ALA A 72 1.12 13.88 -10.72
N ALA A 73 -0.15 14.30 -10.74
CA ALA A 73 -0.73 15.15 -9.69
C ALA A 73 -0.75 14.42 -8.33
N ILE A 74 -1.17 13.15 -8.30
CA ILE A 74 -1.17 12.33 -7.08
C ILE A 74 0.26 12.11 -6.58
N GLY A 75 1.20 11.80 -7.46
CA GLY A 75 2.61 11.63 -7.10
C GLY A 75 3.23 12.91 -6.53
N THR A 76 2.90 14.07 -7.11
CA THR A 76 3.36 15.37 -6.64
C THR A 76 2.77 15.71 -5.27
N LEU A 77 1.47 15.46 -5.08
CA LEU A 77 0.81 15.62 -3.78
C LEU A 77 1.45 14.72 -2.72
N TRP A 78 1.71 13.46 -3.05
CA TRP A 78 2.34 12.52 -2.14
C TRP A 78 3.75 12.95 -1.74
N LEU A 79 4.57 13.38 -2.71
CA LEU A 79 5.90 13.91 -2.46
C LEU A 79 5.85 15.14 -1.53
N TRP A 80 4.89 16.04 -1.78
CA TRP A 80 4.66 17.20 -0.94
C TRP A 80 4.29 16.82 0.50
N LEU A 81 3.41 15.82 0.69
CA LEU A 81 3.05 15.31 2.02
C LEU A 81 4.24 14.70 2.76
N VAL A 82 5.13 13.98 2.06
CA VAL A 82 6.35 13.42 2.67
C VAL A 82 7.30 14.53 3.09
N LEU A 83 7.56 15.51 2.21
CA LEU A 83 8.42 16.66 2.50
C LEU A 83 7.90 17.47 3.68
N THR A 84 6.61 17.80 3.68
CA THR A 84 5.98 18.54 4.77
C THR A 84 5.94 17.74 6.06
N GLY A 85 5.73 16.41 5.99
CA GLY A 85 5.81 15.51 7.14
C GLY A 85 7.21 15.43 7.78
N CYS A 86 8.26 15.39 6.96
CA CYS A 86 9.66 15.42 7.43
C CYS A 86 10.04 16.77 8.05
N TRP A 87 9.44 17.86 7.58
CA TRP A 87 9.70 19.20 8.12
C TRP A 87 8.82 19.54 9.34
N SER A 88 7.67 18.86 9.47
CA SER A 88 6.76 19.04 10.61
C SER A 88 7.42 18.62 11.91
N ALA A 89 7.43 19.51 12.90
CA ALA A 89 7.95 19.27 14.27
C ALA A 89 7.16 18.22 15.07
N SER A 90 6.34 17.39 14.41
CA SER A 90 5.55 16.32 15.02
C SER A 90 6.41 15.37 15.83
N GLY A 91 7.68 15.16 15.45
CA GLY A 91 8.64 14.38 16.25
C GLY A 91 8.93 14.98 17.64
N ALA A 92 8.99 16.31 17.74
CA ALA A 92 9.20 17.00 19.03
C ALA A 92 7.96 16.92 19.93
N VAL A 93 6.75 16.99 19.34
CA VAL A 93 5.48 16.86 20.06
C VAL A 93 5.25 15.41 20.53
N LEU A 94 5.60 14.42 19.69
CA LEU A 94 5.54 12.99 20.04
C LEU A 94 6.59 12.59 21.08
N SER A 95 7.78 13.20 21.05
CA SER A 95 8.83 12.97 22.06
C SER A 95 8.53 13.61 23.41
N ALA A 96 7.60 14.58 23.45
CA ALA A 96 7.20 15.27 24.67
C ALA A 96 5.99 14.61 25.37
N LYS A 97 5.47 13.51 24.83
CA LYS A 97 4.33 12.75 25.36
C LYS A 97 4.79 11.37 25.84
#